data_AF-A0A0D3K5U0-F1
#
_entry.id   AF-A0A0D3K5U0-F1
#
_cell.length_a   1.000
_cell.length_b   1.000
_cell.length_c   1.000
_cell.angle_alpha   90.00
_cell.angle_beta   90.00
_cell.angle_gamma   90.00
#
_symmetry.space_group_name_H-M   'P 1'
#
loop_
_entity.id
_entity.type
_entity.pdbx_description
1 polymer ?
#
loop_
_entity_poly.entity_id
_entity_poly.type
_entity_poly.pdbx_seq_one_letter_code
_entity_poly.pdbx_strand_id
1 'polypeptide(L)'
;MLDGIRAACGDARPCQLRPLQLFLAWNGVLVLVYEGFPDSLAGIKGRLAPRYGRENFGSRWPKTTLAATSDTAPELALPELERLRTLCVAHSAGLPSEPVPVKGVEVVEYKWRSLEAEGAPQRAAIPLPGGGGANGGSSGSSVGEEERERVCGLDEPEMYPRLARDTAEMYWSGRGVLEIPPSWPGA
;
A
#
# COMPACT_ATOMS: atom_id res chain seq x y z
N MET A 1 -16.48 -13.70 -6.39
CA MET A 1 -15.31 -12.97 -5.85
C MET A 1 -15.61 -12.38 -4.48
N LEU A 2 -16.70 -11.61 -4.37
CA LEU A 2 -17.14 -10.97 -3.13
C LEU A 2 -17.33 -11.92 -1.94
N ASP A 3 -17.86 -13.13 -2.15
CA ASP A 3 -18.08 -14.08 -1.03
C ASP A 3 -16.77 -14.49 -0.33
N GLY A 4 -15.69 -14.65 -1.10
CA GLY A 4 -14.37 -14.94 -0.53
C GLY A 4 -13.83 -13.79 0.31
N ILE A 5 -14.09 -12.54 -0.11
CA ILE A 5 -13.67 -11.35 0.63
C ILE A 5 -14.53 -11.16 1.88
N ARG A 6 -15.84 -11.40 1.80
CA ARG A 6 -16.74 -11.42 2.96
C ARG A 6 -16.33 -12.47 3.98
N ALA A 7 -16.04 -13.70 3.53
CA ALA A 7 -15.54 -14.77 4.39
C ALA A 7 -14.21 -14.37 5.05
N ALA A 8 -13.28 -13.78 4.30
CA ALA A 8 -12.03 -13.29 4.87
C ALA A 8 -12.22 -12.16 5.90
N CYS A 9 -13.30 -11.39 5.81
CA CYS A 9 -13.63 -10.35 6.79
C CYS A 9 -14.44 -10.86 8.00
N GLY A 10 -14.95 -12.09 7.96
CA GLY A 10 -15.92 -12.61 8.94
C GLY A 10 -15.48 -12.56 10.41
N ASP A 11 -14.17 -12.72 10.66
CA ASP A 11 -13.59 -12.70 12.01
C ASP A 11 -12.78 -11.43 12.30
N ALA A 12 -12.71 -10.51 11.35
CA ALA A 12 -11.96 -9.28 11.49
C ALA A 12 -12.72 -8.25 12.34
N ARG A 13 -12.00 -7.40 13.07
CA ARG A 13 -12.60 -6.35 13.92
C ARG A 13 -12.28 -4.96 13.38
N PRO A 14 -13.15 -3.96 13.60
CA PRO A 14 -12.79 -2.56 13.41
C PRO A 14 -11.45 -2.26 14.10
N CYS A 15 -10.60 -1.49 13.43
CA CYS A 15 -9.25 -1.20 13.88
C CYS A 15 -8.88 0.24 13.54
N GLN A 16 -7.62 0.63 13.78
CA GLN A 16 -7.13 1.97 13.49
C GLN A 16 -5.79 1.91 12.79
N LEU A 17 -5.57 2.81 11.83
CA LEU A 17 -4.28 3.05 11.21
C LEU A 17 -3.67 4.32 11.81
N ARG A 18 -2.42 4.25 12.25
CA ARG A 18 -1.72 5.40 12.84
C ARG A 18 -0.85 6.06 11.78
N PRO A 19 -1.11 7.32 11.40
CA PRO A 19 -0.22 8.08 10.51
C PRO A 19 1.21 8.08 11.06
N LEU A 20 2.19 7.79 10.22
CA LEU A 20 3.60 7.74 10.61
C LEU A 20 4.40 8.88 9.98
N GLN A 21 4.42 8.94 8.65
CA GLN A 21 5.19 9.94 7.92
C GLN A 21 4.68 10.13 6.50
N LEU A 22 5.00 11.29 5.92
CA LEU A 22 4.94 11.50 4.48
C LEU A 22 6.17 10.84 3.84
N PHE A 23 5.97 10.20 2.71
CA PHE A 23 7.02 9.49 1.98
C PHE A 23 6.87 9.71 0.49
N LEU A 24 7.99 9.77 -0.21
CA LEU A 24 8.03 9.85 -1.67
C LEU A 24 8.27 8.43 -2.22
N ALA A 25 7.22 7.83 -2.77
CA ALA A 25 7.27 6.50 -3.36
C ALA A 25 7.47 6.60 -4.87
N TRP A 26 8.36 5.76 -5.41
CA TRP A 26 8.57 5.63 -6.86
C TRP A 26 8.78 6.98 -7.55
N ASN A 27 8.37 7.09 -8.82
CA ASN A 27 8.47 8.25 -9.71
C ASN A 27 7.68 9.49 -9.21
N GLY A 28 7.93 9.97 -8.00
CA GLY A 28 7.31 11.18 -7.47
C GLY A 28 5.92 11.02 -6.82
N VAL A 29 5.52 9.79 -6.46
CA VAL A 29 4.20 9.57 -5.83
C VAL A 29 4.29 9.91 -4.34
N LEU A 30 3.62 10.98 -3.92
CA LEU A 30 3.53 11.36 -2.51
C LEU A 30 2.52 10.47 -1.81
N VAL A 31 2.94 9.83 -0.71
CA VAL A 31 2.08 8.96 0.08
C VAL A 31 2.15 9.31 1.57
N LEU A 32 1.03 9.15 2.27
CA LEU A 32 1.00 9.03 3.73
C LEU A 32 1.22 7.57 4.09
N VAL A 33 2.25 7.29 4.87
CA VAL A 33 2.58 5.95 5.38
C VAL A 33 2.04 5.82 6.80
N TYR A 34 1.54 4.64 7.15
CA TYR A 34 1.09 4.32 8.51
C TYR A 34 2.10 3.44 9.25
N GLU A 35 1.97 3.27 10.57
CA GLU A 35 2.90 2.46 11.38
C GLU A 35 2.98 0.97 10.98
N GLY A 36 2.00 0.48 10.21
CA GLY A 36 1.92 -0.88 9.69
C GLY A 36 0.47 -1.39 9.76
N PHE A 37 0.23 -2.59 9.22
CA PHE A 37 -1.12 -3.17 9.21
C PHE A 37 -1.47 -3.68 10.62
N PRO A 38 -2.61 -3.25 11.21
CA PRO A 38 -3.15 -3.89 12.41
C PRO A 38 -3.44 -5.37 12.14
N ASP A 39 -3.35 -6.22 13.16
CA ASP A 39 -3.57 -7.68 13.04
C ASP A 39 -4.88 -8.04 12.33
N SER A 40 -5.92 -7.25 12.55
CA SER A 40 -7.21 -7.40 11.87
C SER A 40 -7.05 -7.33 10.34
N LEU A 41 -6.35 -6.32 9.83
CA LEU A 41 -6.11 -6.14 8.39
C LEU A 41 -5.05 -7.09 7.86
N ALA A 42 -3.98 -7.35 8.63
CA ALA A 42 -2.95 -8.32 8.27
C ALA A 42 -3.56 -9.73 8.13
N GLY A 43 -4.47 -10.11 9.04
CA GLY A 43 -5.20 -11.37 8.99
C GLY A 43 -6.12 -11.48 7.76
N ILE A 44 -6.81 -10.40 7.39
CA ILE A 44 -7.59 -10.35 6.14
C ILE A 44 -6.66 -10.60 4.94
N LYS A 45 -5.54 -9.85 4.86
CA LYS A 45 -4.55 -10.01 3.77
C LYS A 45 -4.02 -11.45 3.69
N GLY A 46 -3.67 -12.05 4.83
CA GLY A 46 -3.20 -13.43 4.90
C GLY A 46 -4.23 -14.45 4.40
N ARG A 47 -5.52 -14.26 4.73
CA ARG A 47 -6.61 -15.12 4.23
C ARG A 47 -6.89 -14.93 2.74
N LEU A 48 -6.66 -13.72 2.21
CA LEU A 48 -6.85 -13.42 0.79
C LEU A 48 -5.67 -13.90 -0.07
N ALA A 49 -4.44 -13.90 0.44
CA ALA A 49 -3.22 -14.18 -0.33
C ALA A 49 -3.27 -15.47 -1.19
N PRO A 50 -3.77 -16.63 -0.69
CA PRO A 50 -3.86 -17.84 -1.51
C PRO A 50 -4.76 -17.70 -2.75
N ARG A 51 -5.71 -16.77 -2.72
CA ARG A 51 -6.69 -16.56 -3.80
C ARG A 51 -6.24 -15.52 -4.82
N TYR A 52 -5.42 -14.55 -4.42
CA TYR A 52 -5.04 -13.40 -5.26
C TYR A 52 -3.54 -13.35 -5.59
N GLY A 53 -2.77 -14.34 -5.15
CA GLY A 53 -1.34 -14.43 -5.42
C GLY A 53 -0.50 -13.56 -4.49
N ARG A 54 0.81 -13.49 -4.79
CA ARG A 54 1.76 -12.71 -3.99
C ARG A 54 1.54 -11.22 -4.22
N GLU A 55 1.46 -10.50 -3.12
CA GLU A 55 1.37 -9.04 -3.14
C GLU A 55 2.70 -8.38 -3.52
N ASN A 56 2.62 -7.37 -4.38
CA ASN A 56 3.73 -6.49 -4.75
C ASN A 56 4.34 -5.84 -3.51
N PHE A 57 5.67 -5.72 -3.48
CA PHE A 57 6.41 -5.22 -2.30
C PHE A 57 5.84 -3.90 -1.76
N GLY A 58 5.57 -2.94 -2.64
CA GLY A 58 5.03 -1.64 -2.26
C GLY A 58 3.64 -1.67 -1.60
N SER A 59 2.84 -2.72 -1.78
CA SER A 59 1.48 -2.85 -1.24
C SER A 59 1.43 -3.59 0.10
N ARG A 60 2.55 -4.21 0.51
CA ARG A 60 2.68 -4.92 1.78
C ARG A 60 2.63 -4.02 3.00
N TRP A 61 2.82 -2.72 2.79
CA TRP A 61 2.74 -1.71 3.83
C TRP A 61 1.53 -0.79 3.62
N PRO A 62 0.77 -0.45 4.68
CA PRO A 62 -0.38 0.44 4.54
C PRO A 62 0.08 1.85 4.20
N LYS A 63 -0.55 2.43 3.19
CA LYS A 63 -0.31 3.79 2.76
C LYS A 63 -1.53 4.36 2.03
N THR A 64 -1.60 5.68 1.98
CA THR A 64 -2.58 6.42 1.19
C THR A 64 -1.83 7.31 0.22
N THR A 65 -2.10 7.15 -1.08
CA THR A 65 -1.60 8.08 -2.09
C THR A 65 -2.26 9.45 -1.90
N LEU A 66 -1.45 10.50 -1.82
CA LEU A 66 -1.89 11.88 -1.66
C LEU A 66 -1.78 12.65 -2.98
N ALA A 67 -0.71 12.40 -3.74
CA ALA A 67 -0.49 13.01 -5.04
C ALA A 67 0.38 12.10 -5.93
N ALA A 68 0.22 12.24 -7.23
CA ALA A 68 1.06 11.61 -8.24
C ALA A 68 1.22 12.59 -9.41
N THR A 69 2.31 12.46 -10.17
CA THR A 69 2.49 13.18 -11.43
C THR A 69 1.61 12.59 -12.51
N SER A 70 1.21 13.38 -13.51
CA SER A 70 0.52 12.84 -14.69
C SER A 70 1.46 11.99 -15.52
N ASP A 71 0.93 11.00 -16.24
CA ASP A 71 1.73 10.12 -17.12
C ASP A 71 2.44 10.89 -18.25
N THR A 72 1.97 12.10 -18.56
CA THR A 72 2.54 13.00 -19.57
C THR A 72 3.52 14.02 -19.00
N ALA A 73 3.66 14.09 -17.67
CA ALA A 73 4.61 14.99 -17.04
C ALA A 73 6.04 14.51 -17.31
N PRO A 74 7.01 15.43 -17.48
CA PRO A 74 8.41 15.07 -17.45
C PRO A 74 8.77 14.36 -16.14
N GLU A 75 9.73 13.42 -16.20
CA GLU A 75 10.26 12.81 -14.99
C GLU A 75 10.92 13.86 -14.09
N LEU A 76 10.75 13.70 -12.77
CA LEU A 76 11.38 14.57 -11.79
C LEU A 76 12.89 14.38 -11.81
N ALA A 77 13.63 15.48 -11.92
CA ALA A 77 15.08 15.46 -11.80
C ALA A 77 15.50 15.14 -10.36
N LEU A 78 16.72 14.61 -10.19
CA LEU A 78 17.25 14.25 -8.87
C LEU A 78 17.16 15.41 -7.84
N PRO A 79 17.52 16.67 -8.17
CA PRO A 79 17.38 17.78 -7.22
C PRO A 79 15.93 18.06 -6.80
N GLU A 80 14.96 17.75 -7.66
CA GLU A 80 13.54 17.91 -7.35
C GLU A 80 13.06 16.81 -6.42
N LEU A 81 13.51 15.57 -6.63
CA LEU A 81 13.26 14.44 -5.73
C LEU A 81 13.84 14.68 -4.33
N GLU A 82 15.08 15.19 -4.24
CA GLU A 82 15.73 15.54 -2.97
C GLU A 82 14.97 16.65 -2.24
N ARG A 83 14.50 17.66 -2.97
CA ARG A 83 13.68 18.73 -2.43
C ARG A 83 12.34 18.22 -1.91
N LEU A 84 11.65 17.36 -2.68
CA LEU A 84 10.39 16.74 -2.25
C LEU A 84 10.58 15.87 -1.02
N ARG A 85 11.68 15.10 -0.96
CA ARG A 85 12.03 14.30 0.21
C ARG A 85 12.21 15.17 1.46
N THR A 86 12.94 16.28 1.33
CA THR A 86 13.15 17.24 2.42
C THR A 86 11.81 17.80 2.93
N LEU A 87 10.90 18.13 2.02
CA LEU A 87 9.56 18.58 2.36
C LEU A 87 8.75 17.49 3.07
N CYS A 88 8.82 16.23 2.61
CA CYS A 88 8.14 15.12 3.27
C CYS A 88 8.57 14.99 4.73
N VAL A 89 9.88 15.03 4.99
CA VAL A 89 10.43 14.96 6.36
C VAL A 89 9.94 16.14 7.20
N ALA A 90 10.07 17.37 6.67
CA ALA A 90 9.69 18.58 7.39
C ALA A 90 8.19 18.61 7.75
N HIS A 91 7.33 18.16 6.84
CA HIS A 91 5.88 18.16 7.05
C HIS A 91 5.38 16.93 7.81
N SER A 92 6.19 15.87 7.95
CA SER A 92 5.81 14.69 8.75
C SER A 92 5.63 15.03 10.23
N ALA A 93 6.39 16.01 10.76
CA ALA A 93 6.25 16.47 12.14
C ALA A 93 4.90 17.15 12.44
N GLY A 94 4.21 17.64 11.40
CA GLY A 94 2.89 18.26 11.51
C GLY A 94 1.72 17.32 11.26
N LEU A 95 1.97 16.01 11.08
CA LEU A 95 0.90 15.05 10.86
C LEU A 95 0.00 14.93 12.10
N PRO A 96 -1.31 14.72 11.92
CA PRO A 96 -2.22 14.47 13.03
C PRO A 96 -1.80 13.20 13.77
N SER A 97 -1.82 13.27 15.10
CA SER A 97 -1.55 12.12 15.97
C SER A 97 -2.75 11.17 16.07
N GLU A 98 -3.92 11.66 15.64
CA GLU A 98 -5.18 10.96 15.67
C GLU A 98 -5.16 9.74 14.73
N PRO A 99 -5.44 8.53 15.25
CA PRO A 99 -5.54 7.35 14.41
C PRO A 99 -6.76 7.41 13.47
N VAL A 100 -6.59 6.88 12.27
CA VAL A 100 -7.65 6.75 11.27
C VAL A 100 -8.47 5.49 11.54
N PRO A 101 -9.77 5.60 11.88
CA PRO A 101 -10.61 4.44 12.14
C PRO A 101 -10.94 3.68 10.86
N VAL A 102 -10.76 2.36 10.89
CA VAL A 102 -11.10 1.43 9.81
C VAL A 102 -12.30 0.58 10.26
N LYS A 103 -13.44 0.80 9.61
CA LYS A 103 -14.72 0.13 9.94
C LYS A 103 -15.15 -0.92 8.92
N GLY A 104 -14.46 -1.01 7.79
CA GLY A 104 -14.87 -1.82 6.65
C GLY A 104 -13.77 -1.91 5.61
N VAL A 105 -13.92 -2.86 4.71
CA VAL A 105 -13.15 -2.98 3.47
C VAL A 105 -14.10 -2.75 2.30
N GLU A 106 -13.62 -2.12 1.24
CA GLU A 106 -14.39 -1.93 0.02
C GLU A 106 -13.73 -2.72 -1.12
N VAL A 107 -14.54 -3.46 -1.87
CA VAL A 107 -14.11 -4.07 -3.12
C VAL A 107 -14.48 -3.11 -4.24
N VAL A 108 -13.46 -2.65 -4.97
CA VAL A 108 -13.62 -1.69 -6.06
C VAL A 108 -13.19 -2.37 -7.36
N GLU A 109 -14.15 -2.60 -8.24
CA GLU A 109 -13.87 -3.00 -9.62
C GLU A 109 -13.78 -1.76 -10.49
N TYR A 110 -12.63 -1.60 -11.15
CA TYR A 110 -12.32 -0.42 -11.94
C TYR A 110 -11.67 -0.80 -13.25
N LYS A 111 -11.92 0.02 -14.27
CA LYS A 111 -11.22 -0.04 -15.56
C LYS A 111 -9.87 0.69 -15.51
N TRP A 112 -9.79 1.76 -14.70
CA TRP A 112 -8.62 2.62 -14.58
C TRP A 112 -8.29 2.89 -13.12
N ARG A 113 -7.00 2.88 -12.78
CA ARG A 113 -6.52 3.05 -11.40
C ARG A 113 -6.82 4.43 -10.81
N SER A 114 -6.95 5.46 -11.65
CA SER A 114 -7.32 6.81 -11.22
C SER A 114 -8.79 6.92 -10.76
N LEU A 115 -9.65 5.96 -11.16
CA LEU A 115 -11.10 6.02 -10.96
C LEU A 115 -11.78 7.22 -11.64
N GLU A 116 -11.07 7.97 -12.50
CA GLU A 116 -11.54 9.22 -13.12
C GLU A 116 -12.27 9.04 -14.45
N ALA A 117 -12.20 7.86 -15.06
CA ALA A 117 -12.82 7.63 -16.36
C ALA A 117 -14.35 7.58 -16.28
N GLU A 118 -14.99 7.85 -17.42
CA GLU A 118 -16.44 7.71 -17.56
C GLU A 118 -16.90 6.28 -17.23
N GLY A 119 -17.85 6.19 -16.29
CA GLY A 119 -18.39 4.95 -15.73
C GLY A 119 -18.00 4.79 -14.25
N ALA A 120 -18.98 4.87 -13.36
CA ALA A 120 -18.74 4.72 -11.93
C ALA A 120 -18.14 3.33 -11.65
N PRO A 121 -17.04 3.23 -10.86
CA PRO A 121 -16.51 1.93 -10.47
C PRO A 121 -17.57 1.14 -9.68
N GLN A 122 -17.64 -0.17 -9.91
CA GLN A 122 -18.51 -1.01 -9.11
C GLN A 122 -17.89 -1.20 -7.73
N ARG A 123 -18.69 -0.96 -6.70
CA ARG A 123 -18.25 -0.89 -5.31
C ARG A 123 -19.09 -1.81 -4.45
N ALA A 124 -18.45 -2.59 -3.60
CA ALA A 124 -19.11 -3.38 -2.57
C ALA A 124 -18.43 -3.15 -1.22
N ALA A 125 -19.14 -2.44 -0.34
CA ALA A 125 -18.70 -2.23 1.04
C ALA A 125 -18.93 -3.50 1.88
N ILE A 126 -17.92 -3.89 2.64
CA ILE A 126 -17.90 -5.04 3.54
C ILE A 126 -17.54 -4.52 4.94
N PRO A 127 -18.53 -4.28 5.81
CA PRO A 127 -18.26 -3.80 7.17
C PRO A 127 -17.51 -4.86 7.97
N LEU A 128 -16.60 -4.41 8.84
CA LEU A 128 -15.94 -5.30 9.80
C LEU A 128 -16.89 -5.56 10.98
N PRO A 129 -17.10 -6.84 11.37
CA PRO A 129 -18.02 -7.18 12.46
C PRO A 129 -17.60 -6.55 13.80
N GLY A 130 -18.57 -5.98 14.52
CA GLY A 130 -18.35 -5.35 15.84
C GLY A 130 -18.35 -3.82 15.86
N GLY A 131 -18.74 -3.14 14.77
CA GLY A 131 -18.85 -1.67 14.70
C GLY A 131 -20.00 -1.04 15.50
N GLY A 132 -20.69 -1.80 16.34
CA GLY A 132 -21.80 -1.34 17.18
C GLY A 132 -21.49 -1.47 18.66
N GLY A 133 -20.92 -0.41 19.25
CA GLY A 133 -20.92 -0.20 20.70
C GLY A 133 -19.63 -0.52 21.46
N ALA A 134 -19.24 0.49 22.27
CA ALA A 134 -18.37 0.45 23.45
C ALA A 134 -16.84 0.41 23.26
N ASN A 135 -16.22 1.51 23.72
CA ASN A 135 -14.93 1.60 24.41
C ASN A 135 -14.31 0.23 24.76
N GLY A 136 -13.32 -0.16 23.98
CA GLY A 136 -12.44 -1.28 24.28
C GLY A 136 -11.06 -0.96 23.73
N GLY A 137 -10.24 -0.28 24.53
CA GLY A 137 -8.82 -0.16 24.25
C GLY A 137 -8.23 -1.56 24.21
N SER A 138 -7.85 -2.00 23.02
CA SER A 138 -7.08 -3.23 22.85
C SER A 138 -5.71 -2.84 22.30
N SER A 139 -4.78 -2.79 23.24
CA SER A 139 -3.35 -3.10 23.15
C SER A 139 -2.75 -3.21 21.75
N GLY A 140 -1.76 -2.35 21.51
CA GLY A 140 -1.00 -2.28 20.28
C GLY A 140 -0.39 -3.62 19.89
N SER A 141 -0.48 -3.91 18.60
CA SER A 141 0.32 -4.95 17.94
C SER A 141 1.59 -4.30 17.42
N SER A 142 2.73 -4.79 17.92
CA SER A 142 4.06 -4.38 17.52
C SER A 142 4.34 -4.91 16.13
N VAL A 143 4.20 -4.03 15.14
CA VAL A 143 4.92 -4.20 13.89
C VAL A 143 6.40 -4.29 14.25
N GLY A 144 7.05 -5.41 13.90
CA GLY A 144 8.44 -5.66 14.27
C GLY A 144 9.31 -4.48 13.85
N GLU A 145 10.13 -3.98 14.77
CA GLU A 145 10.97 -2.80 14.57
C GLU A 145 11.84 -2.93 13.31
N GLU A 146 12.28 -4.15 12.98
CA GLU A 146 13.00 -4.49 11.75
C GLU A 146 12.20 -4.28 10.45
N GLU A 147 10.90 -4.61 10.43
CA GLU A 147 10.04 -4.41 9.26
C GLU A 147 9.74 -2.91 9.09
N ARG A 148 9.56 -2.19 10.21
CA ARG A 148 9.42 -0.73 10.25
C ARG A 148 10.67 -0.03 9.74
N GLU A 149 11.85 -0.45 10.17
CA GLU A 149 13.13 0.08 9.72
C GLU A 149 13.43 -0.30 8.26
N ARG A 150 13.08 -1.51 7.79
CA ARG A 150 13.20 -1.86 6.36
C ARG A 150 12.33 -0.97 5.47
N VAL A 151 11.15 -0.55 5.91
CA VAL A 151 10.27 0.29 5.10
C VAL A 151 10.58 1.78 5.25
N CYS A 152 10.95 2.22 6.46
CA CYS A 152 11.13 3.64 6.78
C CYS A 152 12.61 4.09 6.77
N GLY A 153 13.54 3.18 7.02
CA GLY A 153 14.99 3.39 7.13
C GLY A 153 15.77 3.06 5.86
N LEU A 154 15.12 2.98 4.69
CA LEU A 154 15.83 2.99 3.40
C LEU A 154 16.34 4.41 3.11
N ASP A 155 17.35 4.81 3.88
CA ASP A 155 18.30 5.88 3.60
C ASP A 155 19.46 5.29 2.77
N GLU A 156 19.22 4.76 1.57
CA GLU A 156 20.32 4.31 0.70
C GLU A 156 20.03 4.59 -0.79
N PRO A 157 21.01 5.12 -1.56
CA PRO A 157 20.92 5.33 -3.01
C PRO A 157 20.63 4.07 -3.82
N GLU A 158 20.67 2.87 -3.21
CA GLU A 158 20.41 1.59 -3.86
C GLU A 158 18.94 1.29 -4.19
N MET A 159 17.97 2.05 -3.64
CA MET A 159 16.56 1.87 -3.99
C MET A 159 16.29 2.19 -5.48
N TYR A 160 17.01 3.15 -6.06
CA TYR A 160 16.76 3.60 -7.43
C TYR A 160 17.30 2.66 -8.51
N PRO A 161 18.54 2.12 -8.47
CA PRO A 161 19.03 1.25 -9.54
C PRO A 161 18.47 -0.19 -9.47
N ARG A 162 18.22 -0.74 -8.27
CA ARG A 162 17.76 -2.14 -8.12
C ARG A 162 16.27 -2.28 -8.43
N LEU A 163 15.42 -1.34 -7.99
CA LEU A 163 14.02 -1.34 -8.40
C LEU A 163 13.83 -0.90 -9.84
N ALA A 164 14.64 0.01 -10.38
CA ALA A 164 14.58 0.33 -11.82
C ALA A 164 14.96 -0.87 -12.70
N ARG A 165 15.96 -1.70 -12.32
CA ARG A 165 16.29 -2.92 -13.06
C ARG A 165 15.22 -4.00 -12.95
N ASP A 166 14.72 -4.26 -11.75
CA ASP A 166 13.76 -5.34 -11.53
C ASP A 166 12.32 -4.98 -11.98
N THR A 167 12.00 -3.67 -12.11
CA THR A 167 10.70 -3.22 -12.65
C THR A 167 10.72 -2.85 -14.12
N ALA A 168 11.88 -2.52 -14.71
CA ALA A 168 12.00 -2.35 -16.16
C ALA A 168 11.82 -3.67 -16.93
N GLU A 169 12.18 -4.83 -16.33
CA GLU A 169 11.88 -6.14 -16.92
C GLU A 169 10.41 -6.56 -16.74
N MET A 170 9.66 -5.96 -15.81
CA MET A 170 8.26 -6.33 -15.53
C MET A 170 7.22 -5.47 -16.27
N TYR A 171 7.61 -4.37 -16.89
CA TYR A 171 6.69 -3.46 -17.59
C TYR A 171 7.05 -3.24 -19.06
N TRP A 172 7.29 -4.34 -19.80
CA TRP A 172 6.99 -4.36 -21.24
C TRP A 172 6.73 -5.78 -21.78
N SER A 173 5.45 -6.19 -21.85
CA SER A 173 4.95 -6.89 -23.04
C SER A 173 3.44 -6.69 -23.20
N GLY A 174 3.07 -5.90 -24.19
CA GLY A 174 1.70 -5.73 -24.65
C GLY A 174 1.12 -6.98 -25.35
N ARG A 175 1.51 -8.20 -24.97
CA ARG A 175 0.91 -9.47 -25.42
C ARG A 175 1.05 -10.51 -24.31
N GLY A 176 -0.07 -11.04 -23.85
CA GLY A 176 -0.10 -12.09 -22.84
C GLY A 176 0.67 -13.33 -23.28
N VAL A 177 1.61 -13.76 -22.43
CA VAL A 177 2.08 -15.11 -22.05
C VAL A 177 3.37 -14.88 -21.25
N LEU A 178 3.47 -15.44 -20.04
CA LEU A 178 4.68 -15.35 -19.21
C LEU A 178 5.52 -16.62 -19.43
N GLU A 179 6.68 -16.48 -20.08
CA GLU A 179 7.71 -17.52 -20.08
C GLU A 179 8.72 -17.23 -18.95
N ILE A 180 9.06 -18.26 -18.18
CA ILE A 180 10.05 -18.18 -17.09
C ILE A 180 11.44 -18.45 -17.68
N PRO A 181 12.43 -17.56 -17.50
CA PRO A 181 13.78 -17.78 -18.02
C PRO A 181 14.50 -18.93 -17.28
N PRO A 182 15.28 -19.76 -18.00
CA PRO A 182 15.89 -20.99 -17.47
C PRO A 182 17.04 -20.78 -16.46
N SER A 183 17.34 -19.55 -16.06
CA SER A 183 18.41 -19.24 -15.12
C SER A 183 17.97 -19.05 -13.66
N TRP A 184 16.70 -19.32 -13.32
CA TRP A 184 16.23 -19.20 -11.93
C TRP A 184 16.66 -20.41 -11.08
N PRO A 185 17.43 -20.23 -9.98
CA PRO A 185 17.80 -21.35 -9.12
C PRO A 185 16.61 -21.72 -8.22
N GLY A 186 16.09 -22.93 -8.39
CA GLY A 186 14.97 -23.48 -7.62
C GLY A 186 13.83 -24.09 -8.45
N ALA A 187 14.07 -24.41 -9.72
CA ALA A 187 13.25 -25.38 -10.47
C ALA A 187 13.69 -26.81 -10.15
#